data_AF-A0AAD6IFL2-F1
#
_entry.id   AF-A0AAD6IFL2-F1
#
_cell.length_a   1.000
_cell.length_b   1.000
_cell.length_c   1.000
_cell.angle_alpha   90.00
_cell.angle_beta   90.00
_cell.angle_gamma   90.00
#
_symmetry.space_group_name_H-M   'P 1'
#
loop_
_entity.id
_entity.type
_entity.pdbx_description
1 polymer ?
#
loop_
_entity_poly.entity_id
_entity_poly.type
_entity_poly.pdbx_seq_one_letter_code
_entity_poly.pdbx_strand_id
1 'polypeptide(L)'
;MTTITTETMSLQEKGDNTPIAYQGPNLPNVPKDLVVTDALNLNCDERLWVPQSPDIWFRPLCFNVSHGYFVNILRVRKNGILSRHRHTGPVHATVLRGRWHYLEHDWWAEEGAMRLNHPVISTRLKFRRGSRRW
;
A
#
# COMPACT_ATOMS: atom_id res chain seq x y z
N MET A 1 34.02 -40.63 47.74
CA MET A 1 32.81 -40.21 47.01
C MET A 1 33.04 -38.78 46.56
N THR A 2 33.01 -38.56 45.24
CA THR A 2 33.41 -37.33 44.54
C THR A 2 32.32 -36.27 44.65
N THR A 3 32.65 -35.07 45.15
CA THR A 3 31.72 -33.94 45.21
C THR A 3 31.66 -33.28 43.82
N ILE A 4 30.49 -33.30 43.17
CA ILE A 4 30.26 -32.62 41.90
C ILE A 4 29.88 -31.17 42.21
N THR A 5 30.76 -30.23 41.88
CA THR A 5 30.47 -28.80 41.95
C THR A 5 29.52 -28.43 40.82
N THR A 6 28.30 -28.02 41.13
CA THR A 6 27.37 -27.49 40.14
C THR A 6 27.75 -26.05 39.82
N GLU A 7 28.40 -25.81 38.67
CA GLU A 7 28.54 -24.47 38.13
C GLU A 7 27.17 -23.95 37.70
N THR A 8 26.63 -23.01 38.46
CA THR A 8 25.50 -22.19 38.03
C THR A 8 25.95 -21.33 36.84
N MET A 9 25.54 -21.70 35.63
CA MET A 9 25.63 -20.83 34.46
C MET A 9 24.90 -19.51 34.77
N SER A 10 25.66 -18.41 34.85
CA SER A 10 25.09 -17.07 34.95
C SER A 10 24.30 -16.77 33.68
N LEU A 11 23.00 -16.57 33.81
CA LEU A 11 22.18 -15.98 32.75
C LEU A 11 22.76 -14.60 32.45
N GLN A 12 23.24 -14.39 31.21
CA GLN A 12 23.64 -13.07 30.71
C GLN A 12 22.50 -12.09 30.95
N GLU A 13 22.77 -10.99 31.66
CA GLU A 13 21.80 -9.90 31.82
C GLU A 13 21.36 -9.42 30.43
N LYS A 14 20.04 -9.45 30.22
CA LYS A 14 19.40 -8.96 29.01
C LYS A 14 19.66 -7.45 28.96
N GLY A 15 20.48 -6.99 28.01
CA GLY A 15 20.85 -5.58 27.88
C GLY A 15 19.64 -4.66 27.90
N ASP A 16 19.78 -3.48 28.51
CA ASP A 16 18.74 -2.46 28.60
C ASP A 16 18.25 -2.10 27.19
N ASN A 17 17.04 -2.55 26.89
CA ASN A 17 16.43 -2.41 25.57
C ASN A 17 15.41 -1.26 25.55
N THR A 18 15.63 -0.25 26.39
CA THR A 18 14.79 0.94 26.44
C THR A 18 14.82 1.65 25.08
N PRO A 19 13.65 1.89 24.44
CA PRO A 19 13.61 2.52 23.13
C PRO A 19 13.90 4.02 23.25
N ILE A 20 15.16 4.41 23.11
CA ILE A 20 15.58 5.81 23.07
C ILE A 20 15.55 6.28 21.61
N ALA A 21 14.84 7.39 21.35
CA ALA A 21 14.78 7.99 20.01
C ALA A 21 16.15 8.52 19.58
N TYR A 22 16.43 8.57 18.27
CA TYR A 22 17.64 9.17 17.73
C TYR A 22 17.79 10.64 18.16
N GLN A 23 18.95 11.01 18.74
CA GLN A 23 19.23 12.34 19.28
C GLN A 23 20.23 13.16 18.44
N GLY A 24 20.70 12.63 17.30
CA GLY A 24 21.66 13.31 16.44
C GLY A 24 21.03 14.37 15.53
N PRO A 25 21.84 15.12 14.76
CA PRO A 25 21.32 16.12 13.83
C PRO A 25 20.52 15.45 12.71
N ASN A 26 19.45 16.11 12.27
CA ASN A 26 18.71 15.68 11.09
C ASN A 26 19.60 15.71 9.85
N LEU A 27 19.39 14.76 8.94
CA LEU A 27 20.04 14.78 7.64
C LEU A 27 19.61 16.03 6.85
N PRO A 28 20.54 16.68 6.13
CA PRO A 28 20.20 17.85 5.32
C PRO A 28 19.26 17.45 4.17
N ASN A 29 18.36 18.35 3.79
CA ASN A 29 17.44 18.21 2.65
C ASN A 29 16.47 17.02 2.71
N VAL A 30 16.12 16.55 3.90
CA VAL A 30 15.09 15.51 4.08
C VAL A 30 13.70 16.17 4.12
N PRO A 31 12.78 15.81 3.20
CA PRO A 31 11.39 16.24 3.28
C PRO A 31 10.73 15.77 4.58
N LYS A 32 9.73 16.52 5.06
CA LYS A 32 8.94 16.09 6.22
C LYS A 32 8.17 14.80 5.91
N ASP A 33 8.01 13.97 6.93
CA ASP A 33 7.15 12.80 6.85
C ASP A 33 5.71 13.18 6.55
N LEU A 34 5.04 12.34 5.77
CA LEU A 34 3.64 12.50 5.41
C LEU A 34 2.81 11.43 6.12
N VAL A 35 1.90 11.86 7.00
CA VAL A 35 0.90 11.00 7.63
C VAL A 35 -0.47 11.44 7.16
N VAL A 36 -1.15 10.58 6.40
CA VAL A 36 -2.56 10.76 6.04
C VAL A 36 -3.40 9.93 7.00
N THR A 37 -4.01 10.60 7.98
CA THR A 37 -4.96 9.96 8.89
C THR A 37 -6.23 9.56 8.14
N ASP A 38 -6.85 8.47 8.59
CA ASP A 38 -8.11 7.98 8.03
C ASP A 38 -8.07 7.74 6.50
N ALA A 39 -6.90 7.36 5.99
CA ALA A 39 -6.67 7.14 4.57
C ALA A 39 -7.60 6.05 4.00
N LEU A 40 -7.90 5.02 4.80
CA LEU A 40 -8.72 3.89 4.37
C LEU A 40 -10.23 4.07 4.63
N ASN A 41 -10.67 5.20 5.20
CA ASN A 41 -12.09 5.50 5.26
C ASN A 41 -12.62 5.87 3.88
N LEU A 42 -13.30 4.90 3.27
CA LEU A 42 -13.87 5.03 1.93
C LEU A 42 -15.13 5.90 1.90
N ASN A 43 -15.73 6.15 3.06
CA ASN A 43 -16.89 7.01 3.27
C ASN A 43 -16.47 8.42 3.77
N CYS A 44 -15.25 8.84 3.44
CA CYS A 44 -14.76 10.17 3.74
C CYS A 44 -15.50 11.26 2.93
N ASP A 45 -15.17 12.51 3.21
CA ASP A 45 -15.67 13.66 2.45
C ASP A 45 -15.52 13.46 0.93
N GLU A 46 -16.64 13.62 0.20
CA GLU A 46 -16.68 13.44 -1.26
C GLU A 46 -15.78 14.43 -2.01
N ARG A 47 -15.44 15.58 -1.41
CA ARG A 47 -14.49 16.56 -1.98
C ARG A 47 -13.08 16.03 -2.13
N LEU A 48 -12.72 14.96 -1.40
CA LEU A 48 -11.41 14.32 -1.51
C LEU A 48 -11.29 13.38 -2.72
N TRP A 49 -12.41 13.10 -3.40
CA TRP A 49 -12.45 12.25 -4.58
C TRP A 49 -12.38 13.10 -5.86
N VAL A 50 -11.26 13.01 -6.56
CA VAL A 50 -11.06 13.70 -7.83
C VAL A 50 -11.65 12.86 -8.97
N PRO A 51 -12.57 13.41 -9.79
CA PRO A 51 -13.11 12.69 -10.94
C PRO A 51 -12.04 12.54 -12.02
N GLN A 52 -11.85 11.31 -12.51
CA GLN A 52 -10.95 11.02 -13.64
C GLN A 52 -11.74 10.80 -14.93
N SER A 53 -12.88 10.12 -14.85
CA SER A 53 -13.81 9.88 -15.95
C SER A 53 -15.18 9.50 -15.37
N PRO A 54 -16.25 9.34 -16.18
CA PRO A 54 -17.53 8.89 -15.67
C PRO A 54 -17.39 7.58 -14.88
N ASP A 55 -17.91 7.56 -13.66
CA ASP A 55 -17.85 6.42 -12.74
C ASP A 55 -16.45 6.05 -12.18
N ILE A 56 -15.42 6.86 -12.43
CA ILE A 56 -14.04 6.64 -11.97
C ILE A 56 -13.52 7.87 -11.24
N TRP A 57 -13.16 7.66 -9.98
CA TRP A 57 -12.56 8.68 -9.12
C TRP A 57 -11.30 8.15 -8.47
N PHE A 58 -10.40 9.04 -8.10
CA PHE A 58 -9.30 8.69 -7.23
C PHE A 58 -9.17 9.68 -6.06
N ARG A 59 -8.75 9.17 -4.91
CA ARG A 59 -8.33 9.97 -3.76
C ARG A 59 -6.81 9.98 -3.71
N PRO A 60 -6.12 11.10 -4.02
CA PRO A 60 -4.67 11.17 -3.91
C PRO A 60 -4.24 11.12 -2.44
N LEU A 61 -3.21 10.34 -2.13
CA LEU A 61 -2.62 10.25 -0.79
C LEU A 61 -1.20 10.82 -0.77
N CYS A 62 -0.41 10.54 -1.81
CA CYS A 62 0.97 11.03 -1.93
C CYS A 62 1.28 11.33 -3.41
N PHE A 63 1.95 12.45 -3.66
CA PHE A 63 2.52 12.78 -4.97
C PHE A 63 3.98 13.18 -4.77
N ASN A 64 4.90 12.24 -5.07
CA ASN A 64 6.32 12.42 -4.86
C ASN A 64 7.02 12.67 -6.20
N VAL A 65 7.25 13.94 -6.50
CA VAL A 65 7.91 14.36 -7.74
C VAL A 65 9.40 14.02 -7.77
N SER A 66 10.06 13.96 -6.62
CA SER A 66 11.49 13.69 -6.51
C SER A 66 11.83 12.23 -6.82
N HIS A 67 10.97 11.30 -6.42
CA HIS A 67 11.14 9.86 -6.65
C HIS A 67 10.23 9.30 -7.75
N GLY A 68 9.41 10.14 -8.38
CA GLY A 68 8.60 9.77 -9.54
C GLY A 68 7.48 8.76 -9.25
N TYR A 69 6.86 8.82 -8.07
CA TYR A 69 5.73 7.94 -7.72
C TYR A 69 4.57 8.70 -7.08
N PHE A 70 3.42 8.05 -7.05
CA PHE A 70 2.24 8.51 -6.34
C PHE A 70 1.54 7.35 -5.64
N VAL A 71 0.75 7.68 -4.63
CA VAL A 71 -0.13 6.74 -3.95
C VAL A 71 -1.53 7.32 -4.00
N ASN A 72 -2.50 6.54 -4.45
CA ASN A 72 -3.90 6.93 -4.49
C ASN A 72 -4.81 5.74 -4.18
N ILE A 73 -6.05 6.04 -3.84
CA ILE A 73 -7.14 5.07 -3.79
C ILE A 73 -7.98 5.26 -5.03
N LEU A 74 -8.14 4.21 -5.84
CA LEU A 74 -8.99 4.23 -7.02
C LEU A 74 -10.38 3.68 -6.67
N ARG A 75 -11.43 4.43 -7.02
CA ARG A 75 -12.83 4.07 -6.84
C ARG A 75 -13.52 4.00 -8.19
N VAL A 76 -13.94 2.80 -8.56
CA VAL A 76 -14.69 2.52 -9.79
C VAL A 76 -16.09 2.02 -9.41
N ARG A 77 -17.14 2.79 -9.74
CA ARG A 77 -18.53 2.46 -9.31
C ARG A 77 -19.29 1.61 -10.33
N LYS A 78 -18.87 1.59 -11.59
CA LYS A 78 -19.51 0.85 -12.67
C LYS A 78 -18.60 -0.25 -13.22
N ASN A 79 -19.19 -1.35 -13.69
CA ASN A 79 -18.44 -2.33 -14.47
C ASN A 79 -17.91 -1.64 -15.72
N GLY A 80 -16.61 -1.79 -16.00
CA GLY A 80 -15.99 -1.04 -17.08
C GLY A 80 -14.62 -1.58 -17.43
N ILE A 81 -14.10 -1.05 -18.52
CA ILE A 81 -12.76 -1.33 -19.02
C ILE A 81 -11.96 -0.03 -18.95
N LEU A 82 -10.80 -0.08 -18.31
CA LEU A 82 -9.82 1.00 -18.40
C LEU A 82 -8.98 0.80 -19.65
N SER A 83 -8.76 1.87 -20.40
CA SER A 83 -7.96 1.84 -21.63
C SER A 83 -6.59 1.24 -21.39
N ARG A 84 -6.09 0.57 -22.43
CA ARG A 84 -4.77 -0.03 -22.42
C ARG A 84 -3.70 1.04 -22.17
N HIS A 85 -2.80 0.79 -21.23
CA HIS A 85 -1.67 1.66 -20.93
C HIS A 85 -0.43 0.84 -20.53
N ARG A 86 0.71 1.50 -20.38
CA ARG A 86 1.99 0.91 -19.97
C ARG A 86 2.58 1.75 -18.85
N HIS A 87 3.16 1.08 -17.85
CA HIS A 87 3.93 1.74 -16.80
C HIS A 87 5.42 1.65 -17.08
N THR A 88 6.14 2.74 -16.80
CA THR A 88 7.61 2.79 -16.84
C THR A 88 8.22 2.22 -15.56
N GLY A 89 7.51 2.31 -14.43
CA GLY A 89 7.88 1.71 -13.14
C GLY A 89 6.91 0.59 -12.70
N PRO A 90 7.22 -0.10 -11.59
CA PRO A 90 6.33 -1.10 -11.00
C PRO A 90 5.07 -0.46 -10.41
N VAL A 91 3.95 -1.19 -10.37
CA VAL A 91 2.73 -0.75 -9.67
C VAL A 91 2.33 -1.80 -8.63
N HIS A 92 2.06 -1.31 -7.43
CA HIS A 92 1.55 -2.09 -6.32
C HIS A 92 0.09 -1.70 -6.11
N ALA A 93 -0.78 -2.68 -5.95
CA ALA A 93 -2.21 -2.45 -5.75
C ALA A 93 -2.77 -3.46 -4.76
N THR A 94 -3.44 -2.95 -3.72
CA THR A 94 -4.22 -3.77 -2.78
C THR A 94 -5.70 -3.52 -3.03
N VAL A 95 -6.48 -4.60 -3.12
CA VAL A 95 -7.92 -4.51 -3.33
C VAL A 95 -8.61 -4.26 -2.00
N LEU A 96 -9.13 -3.05 -1.81
CA LEU A 96 -9.86 -2.70 -0.59
C LEU A 96 -11.29 -3.26 -0.58
N ARG A 97 -11.97 -3.28 -1.74
CA ARG A 97 -13.32 -3.84 -1.94
C ARG A 97 -13.55 -4.24 -3.39
N GLY A 98 -14.42 -5.22 -3.60
CA GLY A 98 -14.81 -5.67 -4.95
C GLY A 98 -13.72 -6.51 -5.61
N ARG A 99 -13.67 -6.49 -6.95
CA ARG A 99 -12.64 -7.22 -7.69
C ARG A 99 -12.37 -6.65 -9.07
N TRP A 100 -11.19 -6.94 -9.58
CA TRP A 100 -10.76 -6.53 -10.92
C TRP A 100 -9.74 -7.52 -11.49
N HIS A 101 -9.52 -7.47 -12.80
CA HIS A 101 -8.45 -8.22 -13.44
C HIS A 101 -7.92 -7.51 -14.68
N TYR A 102 -6.79 -7.99 -15.18
CA TYR A 102 -6.32 -7.67 -16.51
C TYR A 102 -6.85 -8.66 -17.52
N LEU A 103 -7.26 -8.18 -18.70
CA LEU A 103 -7.68 -9.08 -19.77
C LEU A 103 -6.54 -9.97 -20.26
N GLU A 104 -5.30 -9.55 -20.04
CA GLU A 104 -4.08 -10.28 -20.37
C GLU A 104 -3.77 -11.44 -19.41
N HIS A 105 -4.53 -11.61 -18.33
CA HIS A 105 -4.34 -12.64 -17.31
C HIS A 105 -5.64 -13.36 -16.97
N ASP A 106 -5.53 -14.61 -16.50
CA ASP A 106 -6.63 -15.52 -16.16
C ASP A 106 -7.17 -15.34 -14.73
N TRP A 107 -6.38 -14.73 -13.84
CA TRP A 107 -6.74 -14.49 -12.46
C TRP A 107 -7.66 -13.29 -12.25
N TRP A 108 -8.32 -13.24 -11.10
CA TRP A 108 -9.01 -12.05 -10.57
C TRP A 108 -8.41 -11.64 -9.23
N ALA A 109 -8.15 -10.35 -9.05
CA ALA A 109 -7.78 -9.79 -7.76
C ALA A 109 -9.07 -9.40 -7.01
N GLU A 110 -9.31 -10.05 -5.88
CA GLU A 110 -10.48 -9.84 -5.02
C GLU A 110 -10.09 -9.15 -3.71
N GLU A 111 -11.07 -8.78 -2.87
CA GLU A 111 -10.85 -8.05 -1.61
C GLU A 111 -9.76 -8.69 -0.73
N GLY A 112 -8.79 -7.88 -0.29
CA GLY A 112 -7.61 -8.31 0.45
C GLY A 112 -6.43 -8.77 -0.41
N ALA A 113 -6.62 -8.97 -1.72
CA ALA A 113 -5.52 -9.34 -2.61
C ALA A 113 -4.54 -8.18 -2.79
N MET A 114 -3.25 -8.51 -2.74
CA MET A 114 -2.13 -7.64 -3.12
C MET A 114 -1.61 -8.07 -4.48
N ARG A 115 -1.39 -7.11 -5.37
CA ARG A 115 -0.84 -7.33 -6.71
C ARG A 115 0.36 -6.43 -6.93
N LEU A 116 1.39 -7.01 -7.51
CA LEU A 116 2.55 -6.33 -8.09
C LEU A 116 2.52 -6.53 -9.61
N ASN A 117 2.85 -5.50 -10.38
CA ASN A 117 3.39 -5.68 -11.72
C ASN A 117 4.72 -5.02 -11.92
N HIS A 118 5.44 -5.62 -12.86
CA HIS A 118 6.68 -5.13 -13.38
C HIS A 118 6.45 -4.14 -14.53
N PRO A 119 7.44 -3.28 -14.80
CA PRO A 119 7.46 -2.41 -15.97
C PRO A 119 7.21 -3.21 -17.27
N VAL A 120 6.75 -2.53 -18.32
CA VAL A 120 6.59 -3.06 -19.69
C VAL A 120 5.30 -3.82 -19.99
N ILE A 121 4.57 -4.35 -19.00
CA ILE A 121 3.30 -5.02 -19.29
C ILE A 121 2.26 -3.97 -19.68
N SER A 122 1.82 -4.01 -20.94
CA SER A 122 0.68 -3.24 -21.39
C SER A 122 -0.58 -3.94 -20.91
N THR A 123 -1.43 -3.21 -20.21
CA THR A 123 -2.54 -3.84 -19.49
C THR A 123 -3.87 -3.13 -19.68
N ARG A 124 -4.95 -3.90 -19.66
CA ARG A 124 -6.33 -3.41 -19.74
C ARG A 124 -7.14 -3.93 -18.55
N LEU A 125 -7.55 -3.01 -17.66
CA LEU A 125 -8.26 -3.39 -16.43
C LEU A 125 -9.75 -3.56 -16.68
N LYS A 126 -10.34 -4.61 -16.12
CA LYS A 126 -11.78 -4.79 -16.02
C LYS A 126 -12.21 -4.87 -14.56
N PHE A 127 -13.19 -4.06 -14.19
CA PHE A 127 -13.75 -4.01 -12.84
C PHE A 127 -15.12 -4.71 -12.78
N ARG A 128 -15.41 -5.38 -11.67
CA ARG A 128 -16.77 -5.82 -11.35
C ARG A 128 -17.18 -5.31 -9.97
N ARG A 129 -18.37 -4.73 -9.88
CA ARG A 129 -18.97 -4.31 -8.61
C ARG A 129 -19.13 -5.51 -7.69
N GLY A 130 -18.72 -5.36 -6.44
CA GLY A 130 -19.03 -6.31 -5.38
C GLY A 130 -20.54 -6.38 -5.10
N SER A 131 -20.97 -7.46 -4.45
CA SER A 131 -22.38 -7.70 -4.10
C SER A 131 -22.90 -6.79 -2.99
N ARG A 132 -22.02 -6.23 -2.15
CA ARG A 132 -22.40 -5.34 -1.03
C ARG A 132 -22.55 -3.89 -1.50
N ARG A 133 -23.73 -3.32 -1.21
CA ARG A 133 -24.09 -1.92 -1.48
C ARG A 133 -23.54 -1.03 -0.34
N TRP A 134 -23.18 0.20 -0.67
CA TRP A 134 -22.78 1.25 0.29
C TRP A 134 -24.00 1.83 0.97
#